data_AF-A0A6J4R314-F1
#
_entry.id   AF-A0A6J4R314-F1
#
_cell.length_a   1.000
_cell.length_b   1.000
_cell.length_c   1.000
_cell.angle_alpha   90.00
_cell.angle_beta   90.00
_cell.angle_gamma   90.00
#
_symmetry.space_group_name_H-M   'P 1'
#
loop_
_entity.id
_entity.type
_entity.pdbx_description
1 polymer ?
#
loop_
_entity_poly.entity_id
_entity_poly.type
_entity_poly.pdbx_seq_one_letter_code
_entity_poly.pdbx_strand_id
1 'polypeptide(L)'
;MAQQQERVERFSNELREGPPASERSIKEILDTLRPQVQELVNKQMELARAELTPVGRKAGIAVGLLAVGALFMLLFLVFFLLTGMYIMWYAGFPLWAAAGIITVILLLIGGLLAGLGAGRLRTLNPKPERTLAALQQNIDWLRGQLRP
;
A
#
# COMPACT_ATOMS: atom_id res chain seq x y z
N MET A 1 -19.77 -33.69 -58.97
CA MET A 1 -18.58 -34.29 -58.32
C MET A 1 -17.27 -33.62 -58.80
N ALA A 2 -17.03 -33.46 -60.12
CA ALA A 2 -15.78 -32.89 -60.64
C ALA A 2 -15.48 -31.41 -60.25
N GLN A 3 -16.51 -30.54 -60.19
CA GLN A 3 -16.31 -29.11 -59.86
C GLN A 3 -15.88 -28.84 -58.40
N GLN A 4 -16.14 -29.76 -57.48
CA GLN A 4 -15.70 -29.57 -56.09
C GLN A 4 -14.21 -29.87 -55.93
N GLN A 5 -13.65 -30.76 -56.75
CA GLN A 5 -12.25 -31.13 -56.67
C GLN A 5 -11.34 -30.00 -57.17
N GLU A 6 -11.70 -29.32 -58.26
CA GLU A 6 -10.99 -28.12 -58.73
C GLU A 6 -10.98 -26.99 -57.70
N ARG A 7 -12.07 -26.84 -56.94
CA ARG A 7 -12.17 -25.81 -55.90
C ARG A 7 -11.24 -26.12 -54.72
N VAL A 8 -11.12 -27.39 -54.36
CA VAL A 8 -10.22 -27.86 -53.28
C VAL A 8 -8.76 -27.73 -53.70
N GLU A 9 -8.43 -28.05 -54.95
CA GLU A 9 -7.06 -27.88 -55.46
C GLU A 9 -6.65 -26.41 -55.60
N ARG A 10 -7.57 -25.52 -56.04
CA ARG A 10 -7.30 -24.07 -56.05
C ARG A 10 -7.08 -23.53 -54.64
N PHE A 11 -7.91 -23.92 -53.67
CA PHE A 11 -7.78 -23.47 -52.29
C PHE A 11 -6.49 -24.00 -51.63
N SER A 12 -6.11 -25.24 -51.95
CA SER A 12 -4.81 -25.82 -51.57
C SER A 12 -3.63 -25.04 -52.17
N ASN A 13 -3.72 -24.61 -53.43
CA ASN A 13 -2.67 -23.83 -54.07
C ASN A 13 -2.59 -22.39 -53.52
N GLU A 14 -3.72 -21.75 -53.19
CA GLU A 14 -3.75 -20.43 -52.54
C GLU A 14 -3.14 -20.45 -51.13
N LEU A 15 -3.33 -21.52 -50.36
CA LEU A 15 -2.67 -21.70 -49.05
C LEU A 15 -1.18 -22.03 -49.16
N ARG A 16 -0.75 -22.61 -50.29
CA ARG A 16 0.64 -22.96 -50.60
C ARG A 16 1.46 -21.77 -51.12
N GLU A 17 0.78 -20.75 -51.66
CA GLU A 17 1.34 -19.47 -52.12
C GLU A 17 1.03 -18.29 -51.19
N GLY A 18 0.87 -18.55 -49.89
CA GLY A 18 0.96 -17.49 -48.88
C GLY A 18 2.36 -16.84 -48.92
N PRO A 19 2.48 -15.51 -48.68
CA PRO A 19 3.78 -14.82 -48.67
C PRO A 19 4.80 -15.59 -47.80
N PRO A 20 6.08 -15.65 -48.19
CA PRO A 20 7.07 -16.47 -47.51
C PRO A 20 7.07 -16.18 -46.01
N ALA A 21 6.88 -17.23 -45.21
CA ALA A 21 6.96 -17.19 -43.75
C ALA A 21 8.42 -16.99 -43.33
N SER A 22 8.94 -15.78 -43.48
CA SER A 22 10.30 -15.43 -43.07
C SER A 22 10.26 -14.18 -42.18
N GLU A 23 10.34 -14.43 -40.88
CA GLU A 23 10.77 -13.51 -39.80
C GLU A 23 9.99 -12.21 -39.54
N ARG A 24 9.09 -11.77 -40.44
CA ARG A 24 8.33 -10.52 -40.29
C ARG A 24 7.00 -10.66 -39.52
N SER A 25 6.44 -11.87 -39.47
CA SER A 25 5.14 -12.16 -38.84
C SER A 25 5.17 -12.12 -37.30
N ILE A 26 6.24 -12.58 -36.66
CA ILE A 26 6.38 -12.53 -35.18
C ILE A 26 6.61 -11.10 -34.71
N LYS A 27 7.38 -10.30 -35.48
CA LYS A 27 7.54 -8.87 -35.22
C LYS A 27 6.24 -8.12 -35.39
N GLU A 28 5.46 -8.39 -36.44
CA GLU A 28 4.15 -7.76 -36.63
C GLU A 28 3.16 -8.10 -35.51
N ILE A 29 3.07 -9.36 -35.08
CA ILE A 29 2.17 -9.75 -33.97
C ILE A 29 2.61 -9.07 -32.66
N LEU A 30 3.90 -9.00 -32.39
CA LEU A 30 4.45 -8.30 -31.22
C LEU A 30 4.20 -6.78 -31.29
N ASP A 31 4.40 -6.17 -32.45
CA ASP A 31 4.15 -4.75 -32.70
C ASP A 31 2.65 -4.42 -32.59
N THR A 32 1.77 -5.38 -32.86
CA THR A 32 0.31 -5.22 -32.72
C THR A 32 -0.19 -5.47 -31.30
N LEU A 33 0.48 -6.32 -30.51
CA LEU A 33 0.15 -6.61 -29.10
C LEU A 33 0.70 -5.58 -28.12
N ARG A 34 1.89 -5.02 -28.40
CA ARG A 34 2.56 -4.04 -27.53
C ARG A 34 1.68 -2.83 -27.17
N PRO A 35 0.92 -2.21 -28.09
CA PRO A 35 0.00 -1.12 -27.78
C PRO A 35 -1.15 -1.57 -26.87
N GLN A 36 -1.69 -2.78 -27.10
CA GLN A 36 -2.81 -3.31 -26.31
C GLN A 36 -2.41 -3.63 -24.88
N VAL A 37 -1.19 -4.17 -24.68
CA VAL A 37 -0.62 -4.39 -23.35
C VAL A 37 -0.38 -3.05 -22.63
N GLN A 38 0.14 -2.04 -23.33
CA GLN A 38 0.31 -0.70 -22.77
C GLN A 38 -1.04 -0.07 -22.38
N GLU A 39 -2.07 -0.24 -23.21
CA GLU A 39 -3.42 0.22 -22.91
C GLU A 39 -4.00 -0.49 -21.67
N LEU A 40 -3.80 -1.80 -21.54
CA LEU A 40 -4.25 -2.55 -20.37
C LEU A 40 -3.55 -2.09 -19.08
N VAL A 41 -2.23 -1.88 -19.13
CA VAL A 41 -1.47 -1.34 -17.99
C VAL A 41 -1.98 0.04 -17.59
N ASN A 42 -2.26 0.91 -18.57
CA ASN A 42 -2.82 2.23 -18.32
C ASN A 42 -4.21 2.13 -17.67
N LYS A 43 -5.09 1.24 -18.15
CA LYS A 43 -6.41 0.99 -17.56
C LYS A 43 -6.33 0.46 -16.12
N GLN A 44 -5.42 -0.47 -15.85
CA GLN A 44 -5.20 -1.00 -14.49
C GLN A 44 -4.67 0.08 -13.56
N MET A 45 -3.79 0.97 -14.05
CA MET A 45 -3.30 2.12 -13.30
C MET A 45 -4.42 3.13 -13.03
N GLU A 46 -5.27 3.41 -14.01
CA GLU A 46 -6.42 4.31 -13.87
C GLU A 46 -7.45 3.75 -12.87
N LEU A 47 -7.76 2.46 -12.96
CA LEU A 47 -8.64 1.77 -12.03
C LEU A 47 -8.06 1.75 -10.61
N ALA A 48 -6.79 1.38 -10.47
CA ALA A 48 -6.09 1.40 -9.19
C ALA A 48 -6.08 2.81 -8.59
N ARG A 49 -5.87 3.86 -9.40
CA ARG A 49 -6.00 5.25 -8.94
C ARG A 49 -7.43 5.58 -8.51
N ALA A 50 -8.44 5.18 -9.29
CA ALA A 50 -9.83 5.43 -8.98
C ALA A 50 -10.29 4.75 -7.67
N GLU A 51 -9.73 3.58 -7.35
CA GLU A 51 -10.03 2.85 -6.11
C GLU A 51 -9.19 3.33 -4.91
N LEU A 52 -7.89 3.58 -5.11
CA LEU A 52 -6.99 3.99 -4.03
C LEU A 52 -7.17 5.46 -3.63
N THR A 53 -7.55 6.34 -4.55
CA THR A 53 -7.76 7.77 -4.25
C THR A 53 -8.82 8.00 -3.16
N PRO A 54 -10.06 7.45 -3.25
CA PRO A 54 -11.06 7.64 -2.20
C PRO A 54 -10.64 6.98 -0.88
N VAL A 55 -9.94 5.84 -0.92
CA VAL A 55 -9.40 5.19 0.29
C VAL A 55 -8.35 6.09 0.95
N GLY A 56 -7.39 6.60 0.17
CA GLY A 56 -6.35 7.51 0.64
C GLY A 56 -6.93 8.82 1.19
N ARG A 57 -7.94 9.38 0.54
CA ARG A 57 -8.62 10.60 1.02
C ARG A 57 -9.34 10.36 2.35
N LYS A 58 -10.11 9.27 2.47
CA LYS A 58 -10.83 8.94 3.71
C LYS A 58 -9.86 8.66 4.86
N ALA A 59 -8.81 7.88 4.60
CA ALA A 59 -7.76 7.61 5.58
C ALA A 59 -7.04 8.91 5.98
N GLY A 60 -6.70 9.77 5.01
CA GLY A 60 -6.06 11.06 5.26
C GLY A 60 -6.91 12.00 6.11
N ILE A 61 -8.22 12.09 5.84
CA ILE A 61 -9.16 12.87 6.65
C ILE A 61 -9.25 12.30 8.06
N ALA A 62 -9.37 10.98 8.22
CA ALA A 62 -9.46 10.34 9.52
C ALA A 62 -8.20 10.59 10.36
N VAL A 63 -7.02 10.38 9.77
CA VAL A 63 -5.73 10.67 10.42
C VAL A 63 -5.60 12.15 10.76
N GLY A 64 -6.02 13.04 9.85
CA GLY A 64 -6.04 14.48 10.08
C GLY A 64 -6.92 14.89 11.25
N LEU A 65 -8.15 14.38 11.33
CA LEU A 65 -9.07 14.63 12.45
C LEU A 65 -8.50 14.10 13.77
N LEU A 66 -7.93 12.90 13.78
CA LEU A 66 -7.30 12.35 14.97
C LEU A 66 -6.09 13.16 15.42
N ALA A 67 -5.26 13.65 14.50
CA ALA A 67 -4.12 14.49 14.81
C ALA A 67 -4.55 15.83 15.44
N VAL A 68 -5.54 16.49 14.83
CA VAL A 68 -6.09 17.74 15.38
C VAL A 68 -6.78 17.48 16.73
N GLY A 69 -7.57 16.41 16.87
CA GLY A 69 -8.19 16.03 18.13
C GLY A 69 -7.17 15.75 19.24
N ALA A 70 -6.08 15.05 18.91
CA ALA A 70 -4.99 14.80 19.84
C ALA A 70 -4.30 16.09 20.28
N LEU A 71 -4.10 17.05 19.37
CA LEU A 71 -3.55 18.38 19.69
C LEU A 71 -4.46 19.14 20.67
N PHE A 72 -5.78 19.18 20.42
CA PHE A 72 -6.72 19.84 21.33
C PHE A 72 -6.81 19.14 22.69
N MET A 73 -6.74 17.80 22.73
CA MET A 73 -6.65 17.05 23.99
C MET A 73 -5.37 17.36 24.77
N LEU A 74 -4.23 17.51 24.07
CA LEU A 74 -2.96 17.90 24.70
C LEU A 74 -3.06 19.32 25.29
N LEU A 75 -3.62 20.27 24.54
CA LEU A 75 -3.87 21.63 25.02
C LEU A 75 -4.78 21.62 26.25
N PHE A 76 -5.90 20.89 26.18
CA PHE A 76 -6.81 20.72 27.32
C PHE A 76 -6.08 20.17 28.54
N LEU A 77 -5.27 19.12 28.39
CA LEU A 77 -4.51 18.53 29.50
C LEU A 77 -3.56 19.55 30.15
N VAL A 78 -2.85 20.36 29.35
CA VAL A 78 -1.96 21.41 29.86
C VAL A 78 -2.74 22.46 30.65
N PHE A 79 -3.84 22.99 30.11
CA PHE A 79 -4.65 23.98 30.82
C PHE A 79 -5.32 23.39 32.06
N PHE A 80 -5.80 22.16 32.00
CA PHE A 80 -6.38 21.45 33.14
C PHE A 80 -5.37 21.31 34.30
N LEU A 81 -4.12 20.94 33.98
CA LEU A 81 -3.06 20.84 34.99
C LEU A 81 -2.69 22.22 35.57
N LEU A 82 -2.64 23.27 34.74
CA LEU A 82 -2.42 24.64 35.21
C LEU A 82 -3.55 25.11 36.14
N THR A 83 -4.80 24.82 35.79
CA THR A 83 -5.96 25.10 36.65
C THR A 83 -5.83 24.35 37.97
N GLY A 84 -5.46 23.07 37.95
CA GLY A 84 -5.18 22.29 39.16
C GLY A 84 -4.09 22.89 40.02
N MET A 85 -2.98 23.32 39.41
CA MET A 85 -1.88 24.01 40.09
C MET A 85 -2.37 25.26 40.83
N TYR A 86 -3.17 26.07 40.13
CA TYR A 86 -3.70 27.32 40.66
C TYR A 86 -4.66 27.07 41.82
N ILE A 87 -5.52 26.06 41.72
CA ILE A 87 -6.43 25.65 42.79
C ILE A 87 -5.63 25.19 44.03
N MET A 88 -4.58 24.38 43.84
CA MET A 88 -3.73 23.92 44.95
C MET A 88 -3.03 25.09 45.63
N TRP A 89 -2.50 26.04 44.85
CA TRP A 89 -1.89 27.24 45.40
C TRP A 89 -2.90 28.05 46.22
N TYR A 90 -4.11 28.26 45.69
CA TYR A 90 -5.18 28.97 46.40
C TYR A 90 -5.61 28.25 47.69
N ALA A 91 -5.52 26.91 47.72
CA ALA A 91 -5.76 26.10 48.91
C ALA A 91 -4.62 26.17 49.96
N GLY A 92 -3.59 27.00 49.74
CA GLY A 92 -2.49 27.23 50.66
C GLY A 92 -1.24 26.38 50.41
N PHE A 93 -1.20 25.57 49.36
CA PHE A 93 0.03 24.86 48.99
C PHE A 93 1.06 25.84 48.44
N PRO A 94 2.36 25.67 48.77
CA PRO A 94 3.41 26.43 48.12
C PRO A 94 3.52 26.03 46.65
N LEU A 95 3.80 27.01 45.78
CA LEU A 95 3.79 26.82 44.33
C LEU A 95 4.73 25.70 43.86
N TRP A 96 5.89 25.54 44.51
CA TRP A 96 6.86 24.48 44.19
C TRP A 96 6.29 23.08 44.42
N ALA A 97 5.46 22.89 45.46
CA ALA A 97 4.85 21.60 45.77
C ALA A 97 3.72 21.26 44.78
N ALA A 98 2.88 22.25 44.45
CA ALA A 98 1.84 22.09 43.44
C ALA A 98 2.43 21.74 42.06
N ALA A 99 3.47 22.47 41.64
CA ALA A 99 4.19 22.19 40.39
C ALA A 99 4.89 20.82 40.39
N GLY A 100 5.47 20.43 41.53
CA GLY A 100 6.11 19.13 41.71
C GLY A 100 5.13 17.96 41.55
N ILE A 101 3.93 18.07 42.14
CA ILE A 101 2.88 17.04 42.02
C ILE A 101 2.44 16.87 40.57
N ILE A 102 2.22 17.98 39.85
CA ILE A 102 1.87 17.96 38.43
C ILE A 102 2.98 17.31 37.58
N THR A 103 4.23 17.60 37.90
CA THR A 103 5.39 17.03 37.19
C THR A 103 5.45 15.52 37.39
N VAL A 104 5.22 15.03 38.60
CA VAL A 104 5.16 13.58 38.89
C VAL A 104 4.01 12.92 38.13
N ILE A 105 2.82 13.54 38.10
CA ILE A 105 1.67 13.02 37.33
C ILE A 105 2.02 12.90 35.84
N LEU A 106 2.63 13.93 35.26
CA LEU A 106 3.06 13.91 33.85
C LEU A 106 4.13 12.85 33.58
N LEU A 107 5.09 12.67 34.49
CA LEU A 107 6.14 11.68 34.36
C LEU A 107 5.59 10.25 34.40
N LEU A 108 4.60 9.99 35.27
CA LEU A 108 3.93 8.69 35.35
C LEU A 108 3.12 8.40 34.09
N ILE A 109 2.30 9.35 33.63
CA ILE A 109 1.48 9.17 32.42
C ILE A 109 2.38 9.03 31.19
N GLY A 110 3.35 9.92 31.03
CA GLY A 110 4.31 9.90 29.92
C GLY A 110 5.16 8.64 29.90
N GLY A 111 5.66 8.22 31.06
CA GLY A 111 6.42 6.98 31.22
C GLY A 111 5.59 5.74 30.85
N LEU A 112 4.32 5.68 31.29
CA LEU A 112 3.41 4.59 30.93
C LEU A 112 3.14 4.56 29.42
N LEU A 113 2.81 5.70 28.81
CA LEU A 113 2.56 5.80 27.37
C LEU A 113 3.81 5.44 26.55
N ALA A 114 4.99 5.93 26.94
CA ALA A 114 6.25 5.59 26.31
C ALA A 114 6.57 4.10 26.43
N GLY A 115 6.33 3.50 27.60
CA GLY A 115 6.50 2.07 27.84
C GLY A 115 5.58 1.22 26.96
N LEU A 116 4.29 1.55 26.92
CA LEU A 116 3.29 0.86 26.08
C LEU A 116 3.62 1.02 24.59
N GLY A 117 4.00 2.23 24.16
CA GLY A 117 4.39 2.51 22.78
C GLY A 117 5.63 1.72 22.35
N ALA A 118 6.67 1.71 23.19
CA ALA A 118 7.88 0.92 22.96
C ALA A 118 7.57 -0.58 22.90
N GLY A 119 6.70 -1.07 23.78
CA GLY A 119 6.21 -2.45 23.74
C GLY A 119 5.51 -2.79 22.43
N ARG A 120 4.62 -1.91 21.96
CA ARG A 120 3.91 -2.09 20.69
C ARG A 120 4.88 -2.14 19.50
N LEU A 121 5.85 -1.23 19.44
CA LEU A 121 6.86 -1.20 18.39
C LEU A 121 7.69 -2.49 18.33
N ARG A 122 8.04 -3.07 19.49
CA ARG A 122 8.75 -4.35 19.55
C ARG A 122 7.95 -5.53 19.02
N THR A 123 6.62 -5.46 19.05
CA THR A 123 5.73 -6.53 18.51
C THR A 123 5.46 -6.41 17.02
N LEU A 124 5.80 -5.28 16.39
CA LEU A 124 5.66 -5.14 14.95
C LEU A 124 6.81 -5.89 14.29
N ASN A 125 6.52 -7.03 13.65
CA ASN A 125 7.49 -7.75 12.84
C ASN A 125 7.57 -7.06 11.46
N PRO A 126 8.65 -6.32 11.13
CA PRO A 126 8.72 -5.53 9.91
C PRO A 126 8.89 -6.39 8.65
N LYS A 127 9.08 -7.71 8.80
CA LYS A 127 9.20 -8.64 7.68
C LYS A 127 7.81 -9.06 7.22
N PRO A 128 7.40 -8.72 5.98
CA PRO A 128 6.15 -9.23 5.42
C PRO A 128 6.36 -10.71 5.04
N GLU A 129 6.16 -11.60 6.01
CA GLU A 129 6.42 -13.04 5.86
C GLU A 129 5.66 -13.66 4.68
N ARG A 130 4.42 -13.23 4.44
CA ARG A 130 3.63 -13.70 3.30
C ARG A 130 4.18 -13.22 1.96
N THR A 131 4.65 -11.99 1.88
CA THR A 131 5.27 -11.45 0.66
C THR A 131 6.61 -12.14 0.39
N LEU A 132 7.39 -12.39 1.44
CA LEU A 132 8.66 -13.12 1.33
C LEU A 132 8.45 -14.59 0.91
N ALA A 133 7.45 -15.27 1.47
CA ALA A 133 7.11 -16.64 1.08
C ALA A 133 6.61 -16.72 -0.37
N ALA A 134 5.77 -15.78 -0.80
CA ALA A 134 5.30 -15.71 -2.19
C ALA A 134 6.45 -15.46 -3.18
N LEU A 135 7.40 -14.59 -2.82
CA LEU A 135 8.59 -14.35 -3.63
C LEU A 135 9.49 -15.58 -3.72
N GLN A 136 9.66 -16.33 -2.62
CA GLN A 136 10.42 -17.58 -2.60
C GLN A 136 9.78 -18.65 -3.49
N GLN A 137 8.47 -18.84 -3.39
CA GLN A 137 7.73 -19.77 -4.25
C GLN A 137 7.86 -19.42 -5.74
N ASN A 138 7.79 -18.13 -6.08
CA ASN A 138 7.99 -17.69 -7.47
C ASN A 138 9.41 -17.95 -7.98
N ILE A 139 10.43 -17.75 -7.13
CA ILE A 139 11.84 -18.03 -7.49
C ILE A 139 12.06 -19.54 -7.66
N ASP A 140 11.49 -20.36 -6.79
CA ASP A 140 11.63 -21.82 -6.87
C ASP A 140 10.92 -22.39 -8.09
N TRP A 141 9.73 -21.86 -8.42
CA TRP A 141 9.02 -22.20 -9.65
C TRP A 141 9.84 -21.85 -10.90
N LEU A 142 10.41 -20.63 -10.96
CA LEU A 142 11.28 -20.20 -12.06
C LEU A 142 12.55 -21.07 -12.18
N ARG A 143 13.18 -21.44 -11.06
CA ARG A 143 14.37 -22.31 -11.06
C ARG A 143 14.05 -23.73 -11.48
N GLY A 144 12.88 -24.25 -11.14
CA GLY A 144 12.42 -25.57 -11.58
C GLY A 144 12.25 -25.66 -13.09
N GLN A 145 11.94 -24.54 -13.74
CA GLN A 145 11.74 -24.46 -15.19
C GLN A 145 13.03 -24.22 -15.98
N LEU A 146 14.10 -23.76 -15.31
CA LEU A 146 15.42 -23.52 -15.91
C LEU A 146 16.41 -24.68 -15.73
N ARG A 147 16.02 -25.74 -15.00
CA ARG A 147 16.78 -26.99 -14.94
C ARG A 147 16.25 -27.93 -16.03
N PRO A 148 16.99 -28.15 -17.14
CA PRO A 148 16.62 -29.11 -18.18
C PRO A 148 16.67 -30.56 -17.68
#